data_AF-A0A0T1TPR8-F1
#
_entry.id   AF-A0A0T1TPR8-F1
#
_cell.length_a   1.000
_cell.length_b   1.000
_cell.length_c   1.000
_cell.angle_alpha   90.00
_cell.angle_beta   90.00
_cell.angle_gamma   90.00
#
_symmetry.space_group_name_H-M   'P 1'
#
loop_
_entity.id
_entity.type
_entity.pdbx_description
1 polymer ?
#
loop_
_entity_poly.entity_id
_entity_poly.type
_entity_poly.pdbx_seq_one_letter_code
_entity_poly.pdbx_strand_id
1 'polypeptide(L)' 'MAFSTRCGEAYEMHGEPSTLPEPVASSLSPARPEPVPGCRDCLGLAVQRANAGSVWDYSKVSDMNVTLRAHLRDAHGGE' A
#
# COMPACT_ATOMS: atom_id res chain seq x y z
N MET A 1 -33.55 -29.81 23.87
CA MET A 1 -33.62 -28.70 22.91
C MET A 1 -33.60 -27.39 23.70
N ALA A 2 -32.78 -26.43 23.22
CA ALA A 2 -32.82 -24.98 23.50
C ALA A 2 -32.44 -24.52 24.93
N PHE A 3 -31.66 -23.45 25.15
CA PHE A 3 -30.77 -22.62 24.34
C PHE A 3 -29.87 -21.94 25.40
N SER A 4 -28.54 -22.01 25.27
CA SER A 4 -27.62 -21.41 26.25
C SER A 4 -27.65 -19.89 26.10
N THR A 5 -28.39 -19.21 26.98
CA THR A 5 -28.56 -17.77 26.92
C THR A 5 -27.36 -17.05 27.52
N ARG A 6 -26.63 -16.43 26.60
CA ARG A 6 -26.08 -15.06 26.67
C ARG A 6 -24.66 -14.89 27.20
N CYS A 7 -23.78 -14.79 26.20
CA CYS A 7 -22.67 -13.86 26.08
C CYS A 7 -22.94 -12.49 26.74
N GLY A 8 -22.04 -12.02 27.59
CA GLY A 8 -22.12 -10.69 28.18
C GLY A 8 -21.06 -10.42 29.25
N GLU A 9 -19.79 -10.65 28.93
CA GLU A 9 -18.72 -10.00 29.69
C GLU A 9 -18.77 -8.50 29.40
N ALA A 10 -19.03 -7.72 30.45
CA ALA A 10 -19.03 -6.27 30.38
C ALA A 10 -17.58 -5.80 30.21
N TYR A 11 -17.27 -5.27 29.03
CA TYR A 11 -16.05 -4.50 28.82
C TYR A 11 -16.29 -3.10 29.40
N GLU A 12 -15.53 -2.72 30.42
CA GLU A 12 -15.56 -1.37 30.98
C GLU A 12 -14.99 -0.38 29.97
N MET A 13 -15.86 0.46 29.43
CA MET A 13 -15.53 1.50 28.45
C MET A 13 -15.01 2.75 29.14
N HIS A 14 -13.74 2.70 29.57
CA HIS A 14 -12.99 3.89 29.94
C HIS A 14 -12.31 4.47 28.69
N GLY A 15 -13.08 5.23 27.91
CA GLY A 15 -12.58 5.95 26.75
C GLY A 15 -13.19 7.34 26.68
N GLU A 16 -12.41 8.34 27.07
CA GLU A 16 -12.63 9.73 26.67
C GLU A 16 -12.96 9.81 25.17
N PRO A 17 -13.93 10.65 24.75
CA PRO A 17 -14.39 10.69 23.37
C PRO A 17 -13.20 11.02 22.47
N SER A 18 -12.75 10.01 21.73
CA SER A 18 -11.65 10.16 20.79
C SER A 18 -12.14 11.07 19.67
N THR A 19 -11.78 12.35 19.76
CA THR A 19 -11.94 13.29 18.66
C THR A 19 -11.07 12.77 17.52
N LEU A 20 -11.69 12.11 16.55
CA LEU A 20 -10.99 11.71 15.33
C LEU A 20 -10.45 13.00 14.69
N PRO A 21 -9.14 13.10 14.41
CA PRO A 21 -8.61 14.24 13.69
C PRO A 21 -9.32 14.36 12.35
N GLU A 22 -9.42 15.59 11.83
CA GLU A 22 -10.01 15.82 10.51
C GLU A 22 -9.36 14.87 9.48
N PRO A 23 -10.16 14.28 8.57
CA PRO A 23 -9.62 13.35 7.58
C PRO A 23 -8.58 14.09 6.75
N VAL A 24 -7.31 13.74 6.94
CA VAL A 24 -6.24 14.24 6.08
C VAL A 24 -6.56 13.79 4.67
N ALA A 25 -6.78 14.76 3.77
CA ALA A 25 -6.94 14.48 2.36
C ALA A 25 -5.64 13.80 1.90
N SER A 26 -5.68 12.47 1.81
CA SER A 26 -4.61 11.70 1.19
C SER A 26 -4.62 12.12 -0.27
N SER A 27 -3.64 12.94 -0.65
CA SER A 27 -3.42 13.32 -2.04
C SER A 27 -3.49 12.06 -2.89
N LEU A 28 -4.25 12.14 -4.00
CA LEU A 28 -4.45 11.03 -4.95
C LEU A 28 -3.12 10.30 -5.15
N SER A 29 -3.14 8.98 -4.93
CA SER A 29 -1.92 8.16 -5.03
C SER A 29 -1.18 8.52 -6.32
N PRO A 30 0.10 8.90 -6.24
CA PRO A 30 0.83 9.38 -7.40
C PRO A 30 0.77 8.35 -8.52
N ALA A 31 0.72 8.86 -9.76
CA ALA A 31 0.66 8.03 -10.95
C ALA A 31 1.74 6.93 -10.90
N ARG A 32 1.40 5.78 -11.50
CA ARG A 32 2.32 4.64 -11.55
C ARG A 32 3.64 5.07 -12.21
N PRO A 33 4.80 4.76 -11.61
CA PRO A 33 6.09 5.13 -12.18
C PRO A 33 6.36 4.35 -13.47
N GLU A 34 6.86 5.06 -14.47
CA GLU A 34 7.24 4.52 -15.78
C GLU A 34 8.75 4.26 -15.83
N PRO A 35 9.18 3.09 -16.34
CA PRO A 35 10.59 2.78 -16.48
C PRO A 35 11.24 3.61 -17.60
N VAL A 36 12.48 4.07 -17.38
CA VAL A 36 13.26 4.76 -18.42
C VAL A 36 13.74 3.76 -19.48
N PRO A 37 13.49 4.01 -20.78
CA PRO A 37 13.98 3.16 -21.85
C PRO A 37 15.51 3.03 -21.83
N GLY A 38 16.02 1.81 -21.98
CA GLY A 38 17.45 1.53 -22.00
C GLY A 38 18.08 1.32 -20.62
N CYS A 39 17.38 1.60 -19.52
CA CYS A 39 17.84 1.23 -18.18
C CYS A 39 17.43 -0.21 -17.83
N ARG A 40 18.42 -1.08 -17.60
CA ARG A 40 18.19 -2.50 -17.31
C ARG A 40 17.47 -2.70 -15.98
N ASP A 41 17.81 -1.92 -14.95
CA ASP A 41 17.22 -2.03 -13.62
C ASP A 41 15.76 -1.56 -13.62
N CYS A 42 15.46 -0.45 -14.30
CA CYS A 42 14.09 0.00 -14.57
C CYS A 42 13.25 -1.10 -15.22
N LEU A 43 13.79 -1.75 -16.27
CA LEU A 43 13.10 -2.83 -16.95
C LEU A 43 12.87 -4.03 -16.02
N GLY A 44 13.88 -4.42 -15.24
CA GLY A 44 13.78 -5.51 -14.27
C GLY A 44 12.66 -5.27 -13.24
N LEU A 45 12.59 -4.07 -12.68
CA LEU A 45 11.53 -3.68 -11.73
C LEU A 45 10.14 -3.69 -12.40
N ALA A 46 10.04 -3.21 -13.64
CA ALA A 46 8.78 -3.23 -14.39
C ALA A 46 8.28 -4.66 -14.68
N VAL A 47 9.19 -5.57 -15.03
CA VAL A 47 8.88 -7.00 -15.26
C VAL A 47 8.45 -7.67 -13.95
N GLN A 48 9.18 -7.46 -12.84
CA GLN A 48 8.81 -8.02 -11.55
C GLN A 48 7.43 -7.53 -11.08
N ARG A 49 7.11 -6.26 -11.32
CA ARG A 49 5.79 -5.69 -11.06
C ARG A 49 4.69 -6.36 -11.88
N ALA A 50 4.92 -6.55 -13.19
CA ALA A 50 3.96 -7.22 -14.06
C ALA A 50 3.68 -8.66 -13.59
N ASN A 51 4.74 -9.41 -13.28
CA ASN A 51 4.63 -10.77 -12.76
C ASN A 51 3.87 -10.85 -11.43
N ALA A 52 4.11 -9.91 -10.50
CA ALA A 52 3.37 -9.81 -9.26
C ALA A 52 1.88 -9.55 -9.49
N GLY A 53 1.55 -8.66 -10.44
CA GLY A 53 0.18 -8.40 -10.85
C GLY A 53 -0.51 -9.62 -11.45
N SER A 54 0.20 -10.45 -12.21
CA SER A 54 -0.33 -11.69 -12.78
C SER A 54 -0.72 -12.74 -11.74
N VAL A 55 -0.09 -12.73 -10.56
CA VAL A 55 -0.40 -13.64 -9.44
C VAL A 55 -1.23 -12.97 -8.33
N TRP A 56 -1.81 -11.80 -8.59
CA TRP A 56 -2.62 -11.03 -7.63
C TRP A 56 -1.87 -10.57 -6.36
N ASP A 57 -0.54 -10.51 -6.39
CA ASP A 57 0.27 -9.98 -5.28
C ASP A 57 0.42 -8.45 -5.38
N TYR A 58 -0.64 -7.73 -5.00
CA TYR A 58 -0.65 -6.27 -5.07
C TYR A 58 0.25 -5.59 -4.03
N SER A 59 0.57 -6.27 -2.93
CA SER A 59 1.55 -5.77 -1.97
C SER A 59 2.92 -5.63 -2.64
N LYS A 60 3.35 -6.66 -3.37
CA LYS A 60 4.60 -6.65 -4.13
C LYS A 60 4.55 -5.69 -5.31
N VAL A 61 3.40 -5.54 -5.98
CA VAL A 61 3.22 -4.48 -7.01
C VAL A 61 3.49 -3.10 -6.43
N SER A 62 2.99 -2.83 -5.23
CA SER A 62 3.23 -1.55 -4.53
C SER A 62 4.71 -1.36 -4.21
N ASP A 63 5.35 -2.38 -3.63
CA ASP A 63 6.78 -2.36 -3.32
C ASP A 63 7.62 -2.05 -4.57
N MET A 64 7.34 -2.71 -5.70
CA MET A 64 8.07 -2.45 -6.95
C MET A 64 7.88 -1.02 -7.47
N ASN A 65 6.71 -0.40 -7.23
CA ASN A 65 6.49 1.00 -7.57
C ASN A 65 7.30 1.94 -6.66
N VAL A 66 7.45 1.62 -5.38
CA VAL A 66 8.28 2.40 -4.45
C VAL A 66 9.75 2.29 -4.85
N THR A 67 10.24 1.07 -5.11
CA THR A 67 11.62 0.83 -5.55
C THR A 67 11.91 1.51 -6.88
N LEU A 68 11.00 1.44 -7.87
CA LEU A 68 11.20 2.11 -9.16
C LEU A 68 11.31 3.62 -9.00
N ARG A 69 10.48 4.26 -8.16
CA ARG A 69 10.62 5.70 -7.88
C ARG A 69 11.94 6.05 -7.21
N ALA A 70 12.39 5.23 -6.26
CA ALA A 70 13.68 5.43 -5.62
C ALA A 70 14.83 5.36 -6.64
N HIS A 71 14.80 4.36 -7.52
CA HIS A 71 15.79 4.22 -8.59
C HIS A 71 15.72 5.36 -9.62
N LEU A 72 14.52 5.81 -10.01
CA LEU A 72 14.37 6.96 -10.92
C LEU A 72 14.98 8.24 -10.33
N ARG A 73 14.76 8.50 -9.03
CA ARG A 73 15.36 9.65 -8.34
C ARG A 73 16.89 9.55 -8.27
N ASP A 74 17.40 8.37 -7.94
CA ASP A 74 18.84 8.14 -7.72
C ASP A 74 19.64 8.09 -9.05
N ALA A 75 19.19 7.29 -10.01
CA ALA A 75 19.93 7.02 -11.24
C ALA A 75 19.57 7.96 -12.41
N HIS A 76 18.39 8.58 -12.37
CA HIS A 76 17.86 9.36 -13.48
C HIS A 76 17.45 10.80 -13.11
N GLY A 77 17.59 11.19 -11.84
CA GLY A 77 17.20 12.52 -11.37
C GLY A 77 15.70 12.81 -11.53
N GLY A 78 14.86 11.78 -11.68
CA GLY A 78 13.43 11.94 -11.93
C GLY A 78 12.68 12.36 -10.68
N GLU A 79 12.13 13.58 -10.70
CA GLU A 79 11.19 14.14 -9.72
C GLU A 79 9.77 13.57 -9.86
#